data_AF-A0A7S1ELF4-F1
#
_entry.id   AF-A0A7S1ELF4-F1
#
_cell.length_a   1.000
_cell.length_b   1.000
_cell.length_c   1.000
_cell.angle_alpha   90.00
_cell.angle_beta   90.00
_cell.angle_gamma   90.00
#
_symmetry.space_group_name_H-M   'P 1'
#
loop_
_entity.id
_entity.type
_entity.pdbx_description
1 polymer ?
#
loop_
_entity_poly.entity_id
_entity_poly.type
_entity_poly.pdbx_seq_one_letter_code
_entity_poly.pdbx_strand_id
1 'polypeptide(L)'
;LEASTGRRVRDLFDVVCGTSTGGLVAVALLLGKTLDEVQAAYLAMSDAVFRKGWFSAAQQLTYTGAKYDARVLEELLRDEYGDPNLLDTPPSPRTFVVSTLSSIVPCQPFLWRNYAHPLSS
;
A
#
# COMPACT_ATOMS: atom_id res chain seq x y z
N LEU A 1 -10.23 -17.50 -3.86
CA LEU A 1 -9.63 -18.07 -2.63
C LEU A 1 -10.61 -17.96 -1.47
N GLU A 2 -10.99 -16.76 -1.02
CA GLU A 2 -11.97 -16.61 0.08
C GLU A 2 -13.30 -17.30 -0.25
N ALA A 3 -13.84 -17.10 -1.46
CA ALA A 3 -15.08 -17.74 -1.90
C ALA A 3 -15.02 -19.29 -1.90
N SER A 4 -13.84 -19.88 -2.14
CA SER A 4 -13.66 -21.34 -2.15
C SER A 4 -13.39 -21.91 -0.76
N THR A 5 -12.88 -21.12 0.18
CA THR A 5 -12.52 -21.58 1.53
C THR A 5 -13.50 -21.11 2.61
N GLY A 6 -14.33 -20.13 2.33
CA GLY A 6 -15.21 -19.47 3.31
C GLY A 6 -14.47 -18.65 4.38
N ARG A 7 -13.16 -18.41 4.22
CA ARG A 7 -12.31 -17.73 5.21
C ARG A 7 -11.69 -16.47 4.60
N ARG A 8 -11.41 -15.46 5.43
CA ARG A 8 -10.74 -14.25 4.96
C ARG A 8 -9.27 -14.52 4.64
N VAL A 9 -8.69 -13.78 3.70
CA VAL A 9 -7.27 -13.88 3.32
C VAL A 9 -6.37 -13.76 4.55
N ARG A 10 -6.70 -12.85 5.48
CA ARG A 10 -5.95 -12.66 6.71
C ARG A 10 -5.89 -13.89 7.63
N ASP A 11 -6.81 -14.84 7.47
CA ASP A 11 -6.87 -16.09 8.25
C ASP A 11 -6.22 -17.26 7.50
N LEU A 12 -5.96 -17.09 6.20
CA LEU A 12 -5.44 -18.14 5.31
C LEU A 12 -3.91 -18.10 5.19
N PHE A 13 -3.28 -16.97 5.51
CA PHE A 13 -1.85 -16.77 5.35
C PHE A 13 -1.22 -16.33 6.68
N ASP A 14 -0.08 -16.91 7.03
CA ASP A 14 0.70 -16.45 8.19
C ASP A 14 1.47 -15.15 7.89
N VAL A 15 1.79 -14.94 6.60
CA VAL A 15 2.57 -13.80 6.11
C VAL A 15 1.92 -13.23 4.86
N VAL A 16 1.80 -11.90 4.82
CA VAL A 16 1.37 -11.14 3.65
C VAL A 16 2.43 -10.09 3.33
N CYS A 17 2.84 -9.99 2.07
CA CYS A 17 3.81 -8.98 1.67
C CYS A 17 3.42 -8.29 0.38
N GLY A 18 3.94 -7.08 0.19
CA GLY A 18 3.64 -6.30 -1.00
C GLY A 18 4.67 -5.23 -1.31
N THR A 19 4.71 -4.86 -2.58
CA THR A 19 5.52 -3.75 -3.10
C THR A 19 4.62 -2.88 -3.98
N SER A 20 4.75 -1.56 -3.90
CA SER A 20 3.91 -0.62 -4.64
C SER A 20 2.41 -0.91 -4.42
N THR A 21 1.62 -1.12 -5.48
CA THR A 21 0.20 -1.49 -5.41
C THR A 21 -0.05 -2.70 -4.50
N GLY A 22 0.82 -3.72 -4.56
CA GLY A 22 0.69 -4.88 -3.68
C GLY A 22 0.87 -4.53 -2.20
N GLY A 23 1.65 -3.50 -1.88
CA GLY A 23 1.81 -3.00 -0.52
C GLY A 23 0.53 -2.35 0.01
N LEU A 24 -0.14 -1.57 -0.84
CA LEU A 24 -1.44 -0.96 -0.50
C LEU A 24 -2.51 -2.03 -0.22
N VAL A 25 -2.59 -3.04 -1.10
CA VAL A 25 -3.47 -4.20 -0.92
C VAL A 25 -3.16 -4.94 0.39
N ALA A 26 -1.89 -5.20 0.67
CA ALA A 26 -1.45 -5.89 1.89
C ALA A 26 -1.87 -5.13 3.16
N VAL A 27 -1.66 -3.81 3.20
CA VAL A 27 -2.05 -2.97 4.34
C VAL A 27 -3.57 -2.89 4.48
N ALA A 28 -4.31 -2.74 3.39
CA ALA A 28 -5.78 -2.69 3.45
C ALA A 28 -6.38 -3.98 4.01
N LEU A 29 -5.85 -5.15 3.63
CA LEU A 29 -6.23 -6.45 4.20
C LEU A 29 -5.87 -6.56 5.69
N LEU A 30 -4.70 -6.07 6.09
CA LEU A 30 -4.27 -6.04 7.48
C LEU A 30 -5.24 -5.21 8.36
N LEU A 31 -5.66 -4.06 7.84
CA LEU A 31 -6.65 -3.17 8.46
C LEU A 31 -8.08 -3.75 8.46
N GLY A 32 -8.28 -4.94 7.91
CA GLY A 32 -9.53 -5.70 8.03
C GLY A 32 -10.52 -5.48 6.90
N LYS A 33 -10.15 -4.76 5.84
CA LYS A 33 -10.98 -4.64 4.63
C LYS A 33 -11.15 -6.01 3.96
N THR A 34 -12.34 -6.24 3.42
CA THR A 34 -12.68 -7.37 2.57
C THR A 34 -12.03 -7.23 1.19
N LEU A 35 -11.92 -8.33 0.43
CA LEU A 35 -11.39 -8.27 -0.93
C LEU A 35 -12.16 -7.31 -1.83
N ASP A 36 -13.48 -7.25 -1.69
CA ASP A 36 -14.33 -6.34 -2.47
C ASP A 36 -14.07 -4.87 -2.12
N GLU A 37 -13.91 -4.55 -0.83
CA GLU A 37 -13.54 -3.20 -0.39
C GLU A 37 -12.13 -2.82 -0.86
N VAL A 38 -11.17 -3.75 -0.80
CA VAL A 38 -9.81 -3.52 -1.30
C VAL A 38 -9.82 -3.27 -2.81
N GLN A 39 -10.59 -4.06 -3.57
CA GLN A 39 -10.73 -3.88 -5.01
C GLN A 39 -11.40 -2.54 -5.34
N ALA A 40 -12.49 -2.18 -4.65
CA ALA A 40 -13.18 -0.92 -4.86
C ALA A 40 -12.28 0.28 -4.54
N ALA A 41 -11.60 0.28 -3.39
CA ALA A 41 -10.68 1.33 -2.99
C ALA A 41 -9.50 1.46 -3.98
N TYR A 42 -8.93 0.34 -4.41
CA TYR A 42 -7.86 0.35 -5.41
C TYR A 42 -8.33 0.94 -6.74
N LEU A 43 -9.50 0.52 -7.24
CA LEU A 43 -10.03 1.03 -8.52
C LEU A 43 -10.37 2.52 -8.45
N ALA A 44 -10.97 2.97 -7.34
CA ALA A 44 -11.27 4.39 -7.13
C ALA A 44 -10.00 5.24 -7.07
N MET A 45 -9.01 4.79 -6.31
CA MET A 45 -7.69 5.45 -6.21
C MET A 45 -6.96 5.43 -7.55
N SER A 46 -6.98 4.29 -8.26
CA SER A 46 -6.39 4.13 -9.59
C SER A 46 -7.03 5.11 -10.58
N ASP A 47 -8.36 5.17 -10.68
CA ASP A 47 -9.03 6.13 -11.56
C ASP A 47 -8.67 7.57 -11.18
N ALA A 48 -8.69 7.93 -9.89
CA ALA A 48 -8.33 9.27 -9.46
C ALA A 48 -6.88 9.64 -9.79
N VAL A 49 -5.92 8.74 -9.55
CA VAL A 49 -4.48 8.96 -9.80
C VAL A 49 -4.16 8.96 -11.29
N PHE A 50 -4.70 8.04 -12.07
CA PHE A 50 -4.42 7.96 -13.51
C PHE A 50 -5.22 8.99 -14.32
N ARG A 51 -6.45 9.32 -13.92
CA ARG A 51 -7.25 10.35 -14.61
C ARG A 51 -6.78 11.76 -14.27
N LYS A 52 -6.54 12.08 -12.99
CA LYS A 52 -5.89 13.35 -12.62
C LYS A 52 -4.46 13.39 -13.12
N GLY A 53 -3.73 12.28 -13.05
CA GLY A 53 -2.38 12.12 -13.61
C GLY A 53 -2.33 12.33 -15.11
N TRP A 54 -3.34 11.95 -15.89
CA TRP A 54 -3.40 12.25 -17.32
C TRP A 54 -3.62 13.75 -17.57
N PHE A 55 -4.57 14.38 -16.88
CA PHE A 55 -4.84 15.81 -17.01
C PHE A 55 -3.66 16.68 -16.51
N SER A 56 -3.00 16.28 -15.41
CA SER A 56 -1.85 16.98 -14.86
C SER A 56 -0.56 16.64 -15.61
N ALA A 57 -0.33 15.40 -16.07
CA ALA A 57 0.84 15.06 -16.89
C ALA A 57 0.82 15.79 -18.22
N ALA A 58 -0.33 16.06 -18.83
CA ALA A 58 -0.41 16.94 -20.00
C ALA A 58 0.06 18.38 -19.70
N GLN A 59 -0.14 18.88 -18.48
CA GLN A 59 0.34 20.19 -18.00
C GLN A 59 1.77 20.15 -17.43
N GLN A 60 2.23 19.00 -16.93
CA GLN A 60 3.45 18.83 -16.14
C GLN A 60 4.60 18.19 -16.93
N LEU A 61 4.32 17.50 -18.05
CA LEU A 61 5.34 17.13 -19.05
C LEU A 61 6.07 18.37 -19.58
N THR A 62 5.41 19.53 -19.60
CA THR A 62 5.97 20.82 -20.02
C THR A 62 6.92 21.44 -18.99
N TYR A 63 6.99 20.98 -17.73
CA TYR A 63 7.74 21.70 -16.68
C TYR A 63 8.60 20.84 -15.73
N THR A 64 8.23 19.59 -15.37
CA THR A 64 8.97 18.84 -14.31
C THR A 64 9.15 17.33 -14.52
N GLY A 65 8.59 16.72 -15.58
CA GLY A 65 8.85 15.31 -15.92
C GLY A 65 8.22 14.24 -14.99
N ALA A 66 7.41 14.64 -14.00
CA ALA A 66 6.68 13.71 -13.14
C ALA A 66 5.34 13.33 -13.80
N LYS A 67 5.10 12.02 -13.98
CA LYS A 67 3.87 11.48 -14.61
C LYS A 67 2.68 11.37 -13.65
N TYR A 68 2.87 11.55 -12.34
CA TYR A 68 1.83 11.38 -11.30
C TYR A 68 2.05 12.37 -10.15
N ASP A 69 0.98 13.00 -9.65
CA ASP A 69 1.05 13.86 -8.47
C ASP A 69 0.99 12.98 -7.21
N ALA A 70 2.14 12.75 -6.58
CA ALA A 70 2.25 11.96 -5.35
C ALA A 70 1.35 12.48 -4.22
N ARG A 71 1.05 13.79 -4.20
CA ARG A 71 0.19 14.41 -3.17
C ARG A 71 -1.25 13.93 -3.28
N VAL A 72 -1.76 13.74 -4.49
CA VAL A 72 -3.12 13.22 -4.72
C VAL A 72 -3.23 11.79 -4.19
N LEU A 73 -2.20 10.97 -4.42
CA LEU A 73 -2.17 9.61 -3.90
C LEU A 73 -2.09 9.62 -2.36
N GLU A 74 -1.24 10.46 -1.77
CA GLU A 74 -1.11 10.59 -0.31
C GLU A 74 -2.42 11.04 0.36
N GLU A 75 -3.11 12.04 -0.21
CA GLU A 75 -4.41 12.51 0.29
C GLU A 75 -5.47 11.41 0.25
N LEU A 76 -5.60 10.70 -0.89
CA LEU A 76 -6.56 9.61 -1.02
C LEU A 76 -6.28 8.47 -0.03
N LEU A 77 -5.00 8.13 0.17
CA LEU A 77 -4.61 7.11 1.15
C LEU A 77 -4.90 7.57 2.58
N ARG A 78 -4.66 8.84 2.90
CA ARG A 78 -4.93 9.39 4.23
C ARG A 78 -6.43 9.47 4.51
N ASP A 79 -7.25 9.84 3.54
CA ASP A 79 -8.70 9.88 3.69
C ASP A 79 -9.30 8.48 3.87
N GLU A 80 -8.77 7.49 3.13
CA GLU A 80 -9.28 6.11 3.15
C GLU A 80 -8.79 5.29 4.36
N TYR A 81 -7.55 5.50 4.79
CA TYR A 81 -6.87 4.65 5.79
C TYR A 81 -6.40 5.41 7.03
N GLY A 82 -6.45 6.74 7.05
CA GLY A 82 -5.88 7.56 8.11
C GLY A 82 -4.35 7.55 8.11
N ASP A 83 -3.75 7.54 9.30
CA ASP A 83 -2.30 7.40 9.49
C ASP A 83 -2.01 6.34 10.56
N PRO A 84 -2.27 5.06 10.27
CA PRO A 84 -2.14 4.00 11.25
C PRO A 84 -0.68 3.64 11.45
N ASN A 85 -0.25 3.55 12.70
CA ASN A 85 1.01 2.92 13.02
C ASN A 85 0.88 1.40 12.80
N LEU A 86 1.66 0.84 11.89
CA LEU A 86 1.62 -0.60 11.58
C LEU A 86 1.88 -1.47 12.80
N LEU A 87 2.67 -1.01 13.78
CA LEU A 87 2.95 -1.77 15.00
C LEU A 87 1.75 -1.88 15.95
N ASP A 88 0.74 -1.01 15.80
CA ASP A 88 -0.49 -1.04 16.59
C ASP A 88 -1.57 -1.93 15.94
N THR A 89 -1.30 -2.49 14.76
CA THR A 89 -2.20 -3.42 14.07
C THR A 89 -2.05 -4.86 14.59
N PRO A 90 -3.03 -5.75 14.36
CA PRO A 90 -2.93 -7.14 14.82
C PRO A 90 -1.66 -7.83 14.31
N PRO A 91 -0.96 -8.62 15.15
CA PRO A 91 0.33 -9.23 14.79
C PRO A 91 0.19 -10.39 13.77
N SER A 92 -1.04 -10.81 13.47
CA SER A 92 -1.36 -11.84 12.49
C SER A 92 -2.42 -11.32 11.49
N PRO A 93 -2.18 -11.46 10.18
CA PRO A 93 -0.97 -12.02 9.57
C PRO A 93 0.22 -11.08 9.70
N ARG A 94 1.43 -11.64 9.71
CA ARG A 94 2.66 -10.84 9.65
C ARG A 94 2.72 -10.15 8.30
N THR A 95 2.61 -8.83 8.30
CA THR A 95 2.48 -8.03 7.09
C THR A 95 3.68 -7.12 6.93
N PHE A 96 4.26 -7.08 5.73
CA PHE A 96 5.32 -6.12 5.42
C PHE A 96 5.23 -5.53 4.01
N VAL A 97 5.68 -4.29 3.89
CA VAL A 97 5.77 -3.54 2.63
C VAL A 97 7.21 -3.11 2.39
N VAL A 98 7.70 -3.31 1.17
CA VAL A 98 9.05 -2.93 0.76
C VAL A 98 9.02 -1.63 -0.04
N SER A 99 9.88 -0.69 0.33
CA SER A 99 10.12 0.55 -0.42
C SER A 99 11.63 0.79 -0.60
N THR A 100 12.01 1.68 -1.51
CA THR A 100 13.41 2.06 -1.74
C THR A 100 13.55 3.57 -1.73
N LEU A 101 14.53 4.09 -1.00
CA LEU A 101 14.90 5.50 -1.05
C LEU A 101 15.71 5.76 -2.32
N SER A 102 15.05 6.26 -3.37
CA SER A 102 15.68 6.54 -4.65
C SER A 102 16.65 7.73 -4.64
N SER A 103 16.68 8.49 -3.54
CA SER A 103 17.57 9.65 -3.34
C SER A 103 18.95 9.28 -2.78
N ILE A 104 19.20 8.01 -2.41
CA ILE A 104 20.45 7.55 -1.81
C ILE A 104 21.12 6.52 -2.72
N VAL A 105 22.45 6.59 -2.83
CA VAL A 105 23.28 5.63 -3.58
C VAL A 105 24.32 5.00 -2.63
N PRO A 106 24.36 3.66 -2.50
CA PRO A 106 23.48 2.69 -3.15
C PRO A 106 22.05 2.77 -2.59
N CYS A 107 21.06 2.51 -3.45
CA CYS A 107 19.66 2.51 -3.07
C CYS A 107 19.41 1.44 -2.00
N GLN A 108 19.06 1.86 -0.79
CA GLN A 108 18.78 0.95 0.31
C GLN A 108 17.28 0.63 0.39
N PRO A 109 16.90 -0.65 0.53
CA PRO A 109 15.51 -1.02 0.78
C PRO A 109 15.14 -0.69 2.22
N PHE A 110 13.88 -0.28 2.41
CA PHE A 110 13.26 -0.09 3.71
C PHE A 110 12.05 -1.02 3.83
N LEU A 111 11.90 -1.61 5.02
CA LEU A 111 10.85 -2.57 5.31
C LEU A 111 9.88 -1.99 6.34
N TRP A 112 8.66 -1.71 5.91
CA TRP A 112 7.54 -1.36 6.79
C TRP A 112 6.87 -2.65 7.24
N ARG A 113 6.56 -2.82 8.53
CA ARG A 113 6.04 -4.09 9.06
C ARG A 113 5.20 -3.91 10.33
N ASN A 114 4.27 -4.83 10.57
CA ASN A 114 3.45 -4.88 11.80
C ASN A 114 3.99 -5.80 12.90
N TYR A 115 5.22 -6.28 12.77
CA TYR A 115 5.85 -7.16 13.77
C TYR A 115 7.26 -6.68 14.09
N ALA A 116 7.64 -6.82 15.36
CA ALA A 116 9.01 -6.62 15.78
C ALA A 116 9.89 -7.78 15.26
N HIS A 117 11.14 -7.47 14.93
CA HIS A 117 12.15 -8.52 14.80
C HIS A 117 12.40 -9.07 16.21
N PRO A 118 12.49 -10.39 16.43
CA PRO A 118 13.08 -10.88 17.67
C PRO A 118 14.47 -10.24 17.79
N LEU A 119 14.75 -9.59 18.91
CA LEU A 119 16.09 -9.09 19.20
C LEU A 119 17.04 -10.27 19.01
N SER A 120 17.98 -10.16 18.07
CA SER A 120 19.03 -11.16 17.92
C SER A 120 19.73 -11.26 19.28
N SER A 121 19.57 -12.41 19.93
CA SER A 121 20.28 -12.74 21.17
C SER A 121 21.77 -12.87 20.90
#